data_AF-A0A4R5KF08-F1
#
_entry.id   AF-A0A4R5KF08-F1
#
_cell.length_a   1.000
_cell.length_b   1.000
_cell.length_c   1.000
_cell.angle_alpha   90.00
_cell.angle_beta   90.00
_cell.angle_gamma   90.00
#
_symmetry.space_group_name_H-M   'P 1'
#
loop_
_entity.id
_entity.type
_entity.pdbx_description
1 polymer ?
#
loop_
_entity_poly.entity_id
_entity_poly.type
_entity_poly.pdbx_seq_one_letter_code
_entity_poly.pdbx_strand_id
1 'polypeptide(L)' 'MNSLFLVAFAFLLLMNLFFDVKRLRKQYKTIKRLYIVIYTLTCGMFICVLMDIKIPMPTRYFIDHISPWVFSLVNR' A
#
# COMPACT_ATOMS: atom_id res chain seq x y z
N MET A 1 -11.63 10.24 -1.41
CA MET A 1 -11.88 8.80 -1.11
C MET A 1 -12.94 8.72 -0.03
N ASN A 2 -13.84 7.73 -0.08
CA ASN A 2 -14.88 7.60 0.93
C ASN A 2 -14.23 7.29 2.30
N SER A 3 -14.56 8.03 3.35
CA SER A 3 -13.92 7.92 4.68
C SER A 3 -14.00 6.51 5.26
N LEU A 4 -15.10 5.80 4.99
CA LEU A 4 -15.28 4.39 5.31
C LEU A 4 -14.20 3.47 4.72
N PHE A 5 -13.76 3.75 3.49
CA PHE A 5 -12.73 2.96 2.82
C PHE A 5 -11.37 3.15 3.49
N LEU A 6 -11.03 4.38 3.91
CA LEU A 6 -9.81 4.66 4.65
C LEU A 6 -9.79 3.91 5.99
N VAL A 7 -10.89 3.96 6.75
CA VAL A 7 -10.99 3.26 8.04
C VAL A 7 -10.86 1.75 7.86
N ALA A 8 -11.54 1.16 6.88
CA ALA A 8 -11.41 -0.26 6.57
C ALA A 8 -9.98 -0.65 6.17
N PHE A 9 -9.33 0.19 5.36
CA PHE A 9 -7.93 -0.02 4.95
C PHE A 9 -6.97 0.04 6.14
N ALA A 10 -7.15 1.02 7.06
CA ALA A 10 -6.36 1.11 8.28
C ALA A 10 -6.52 -0.15 9.14
N PHE A 11 -7.73 -0.67 9.27
CA PHE A 11 -8.01 -1.89 10.03
C PHE A 11 -7.31 -3.11 9.42
N LEU A 12 -7.40 -3.29 8.10
CA LEU A 12 -6.70 -4.36 7.38
C LEU A 12 -5.18 -4.23 7.52
N LEU A 13 -4.63 -3.02 7.42
CA LEU A 13 -3.20 -2.77 7.54
C LEU A 13 -2.67 -3.10 8.94
N LEU A 14 -3.46 -2.80 9.99
CA LEU A 14 -3.16 -3.20 11.37
C LEU A 14 -3.23 -4.71 11.57
N MET A 15 -4.26 -5.38 11.05
CA MET A 15 -4.35 -6.83 11.10
C MET A 15 -3.13 -7.49 10.43
N ASN A 16 -2.77 -7.01 9.23
CA ASN A 16 -1.62 -7.52 8.49
C ASN A 16 -0.32 -7.35 9.29
N LEU A 17 -0.10 -6.16 9.88
CA LEU A 17 1.05 -5.92 10.74
C LEU A 17 1.10 -6.88 11.94
N PHE A 18 -0.05 -7.17 12.55
CA PHE A 18 -0.13 -8.09 13.69
C PHE A 18 0.24 -9.53 13.32
N PHE A 19 -0.18 -9.99 12.14
CA PHE A 19 0.21 -11.29 11.60
C PHE A 19 1.70 -11.33 11.23
N ASP A 20 2.18 -10.28 10.56
CA ASP A 20 3.56 -10.21 10.09
C ASP A 20 4.55 -10.05 11.22
N VAL A 21 4.24 -9.40 12.35
CA VAL A 21 5.15 -9.30 13.51
C VAL A 21 5.60 -10.69 14.01
N LYS A 22 4.71 -11.68 14.01
CA LYS A 22 5.06 -13.07 14.39
C LYS A 22 6.03 -13.69 13.39
N ARG A 23 5.86 -13.40 12.11
CA ARG A 23 6.68 -13.92 11.00
C ARG A 23 8.03 -13.20 10.91
N LEU A 24 8.03 -11.88 11.10
CA LEU A 24 9.21 -11.02 11.04
C LEU A 24 10.23 -11.38 12.11
N ARG A 25 9.81 -11.82 13.31
CA ARG A 25 10.73 -12.14 14.41
C ARG A 25 11.82 -13.15 13.99
N LYS A 26 11.46 -14.14 13.15
CA LYS A 26 12.36 -15.19 12.63
C LYS A 26 13.16 -14.81 11.37
N GLN A 27 12.93 -13.62 10.79
CA GLN A 27 13.54 -13.19 9.53
C GLN A 27 14.88 -12.46 9.70
N TYR A 28 15.67 -12.43 8.63
CA TYR A 28 16.94 -11.73 8.53
C TYR A 28 16.81 -10.22 8.79
N LYS A 29 17.87 -9.61 9.35
CA LYS A 29 17.88 -8.17 9.72
C LYS A 29 17.62 -7.24 8.52
N THR A 30 18.07 -7.60 7.33
CA THR A 30 17.84 -6.82 6.10
C THR A 30 16.36 -6.77 5.73
N ILE A 31 15.67 -7.92 5.79
CA ILE A 31 14.22 -8.01 5.50
C ILE A 31 13.43 -7.18 6.51
N LYS A 32 13.81 -7.23 7.80
CA LYS A 32 13.21 -6.39 8.84
C LYS A 32 13.33 -4.90 8.55
N ARG A 33 14.51 -4.42 8.14
CA ARG A 33 14.72 -3.01 7.79
C ARG A 33 13.88 -2.61 6.59
N LEU A 34 13.87 -3.43 5.54
CA LEU A 34 13.12 -3.16 4.31
C LEU A 34 11.61 -3.12 4.60
N TYR A 35 11.12 -4.04 5.42
CA TYR A 35 9.73 -4.04 5.89
C TYR A 35 9.38 -2.76 6.66
N ILE A 36 10.23 -2.32 7.58
CA ILE A 36 10.03 -1.05 8.31
C ILE A 36 9.97 0.13 7.34
N VAL A 37 10.89 0.23 6.39
CA VAL A 37 10.92 1.32 5.39
C VAL A 37 9.62 1.35 4.58
N ILE A 38 9.17 0.19 4.07
CA ILE A 38 7.92 0.09 3.32
C ILE A 38 6.73 0.51 4.19
N TYR A 39 6.63 -0.01 5.42
CA TYR A 39 5.52 0.34 6.31
C TYR A 39 5.52 1.81 6.70
N THR A 40 6.68 2.41 6.92
CA THR A 40 6.82 3.86 7.18
C THR A 40 6.36 4.68 5.99
N LEU A 41 6.73 4.30 4.76
CA LEU A 41 6.25 4.95 3.54
C LEU A 41 4.73 4.83 3.38
N THR A 42 4.18 3.63 3.61
CA THR A 42 2.72 3.39 3.54
C THR A 42 1.96 4.22 4.57
N CYS A 43 2.45 4.28 5.83
CA CYS A 43 1.86 5.15 6.85
C CYS A 43 1.97 6.63 6.47
N GLY A 44 3.11 7.07 5.93
CA GLY A 44 3.29 8.44 5.45
C GLY A 44 2.28 8.80 4.35
N MET A 45 2.11 7.93 3.35
CA MET A 45 1.09 8.11 2.32
C MET A 45 -0.33 8.15 2.91
N PHE A 46 -0.62 7.29 3.89
CA PHE A 46 -1.93 7.28 4.56
C PHE A 46 -2.22 8.58 5.30
N ILE A 47 -1.22 9.15 5.99
CA ILE A 47 -1.31 10.45 6.66
C ILE A 47 -1.52 11.58 5.64
N CYS A 48 -0.79 11.58 4.53
CA CYS A 48 -1.00 12.58 3.48
C CYS A 48 -2.43 12.55 2.94
N VAL A 49 -3.01 11.35 2.76
CA VAL A 49 -4.41 11.20 2.34
C VAL A 49 -5.38 11.70 3.41
N LEU A 50 -5.10 11.48 4.70
CA LEU A 50 -5.91 12.02 5.81
C LEU A 50 -5.85 13.56 5.89
N MET A 51 -4.70 14.15 5.56
CA MET A 51 -4.51 15.60 5.54
C MET A 51 -5.06 16.27 4.26
N ASP A 52 -5.77 15.53 3.41
CA ASP A 52 -6.24 15.95 2.09
C ASP A 52 -5.11 16.50 1.19
N ILE A 53 -3.87 16.12 1.48
CA ILE A 53 -2.73 16.45 0.62
C ILE A 53 -2.89 15.59 -0.62
N LYS A 54 -3.28 16.24 -1.73
CA LYS A 54 -3.37 15.65 -3.05
C LYS A 54 -1.97 15.24 -3.52
N ILE A 55 -1.51 14.08 -3.06
CA ILE A 55 -0.40 13.39 -3.70
C ILE A 55 -0.87 13.16 -5.14
N PRO A 56 -0.17 13.70 -6.16
CA PRO A 56 -0.51 13.44 -7.54
C PRO A 56 -0.34 11.94 -7.78
N MET A 57 -1.45 11.21 -7.66
CA MET A 57 -1.52 9.82 -8.04
C MET A 57 -1.13 9.79 -9.53
N PRO A 58 -0.17 8.97 -9.96
CA PRO A 58 0.16 8.86 -11.37
C PRO A 58 -0.90 7.97 -12.03
N THR A 59 -2.18 8.28 -11.81
CA THR A 59 -3.32 7.60 -12.44
C THR A 59 -3.20 7.67 -13.95
N ARG A 60 -2.64 8.76 -14.51
CA ARG A 60 -2.27 8.80 -15.94
C ARG A 60 -1.26 7.71 -16.30
N TYR A 61 -0.19 7.52 -15.53
CA TYR A 61 0.77 6.44 -15.79
C TYR A 61 0.14 5.05 -15.65
N PHE A 62 -0.72 4.83 -14.65
CA PHE A 62 -1.43 3.57 -14.47
C PHE A 62 -2.42 3.28 -15.60
N ILE A 63 -3.16 4.30 -16.05
CA ILE A 63 -4.12 4.21 -17.15
C ILE A 63 -3.41 4.03 -18.49
N ASP A 64 -2.30 4.72 -18.71
CA ASP A 64 -1.60 4.72 -20.00
C ASP A 64 -0.69 3.48 -20.17
N HIS A 65 -0.11 2.94 -19.10
CA HIS A 65 0.88 1.86 -19.22
C HIS A 65 0.43 0.53 -18.61
N ILE A 66 -0.36 0.52 -17.53
CA ILE A 66 -0.70 -0.72 -16.80
C ILE A 66 -2.05 -1.28 -17.24
N SER A 67 -3.06 -0.41 -17.44
CA SER A 67 -4.39 -0.79 -17.93
C SER A 67 -4.36 -1.58 -19.25
N PRO A 68 -3.63 -1.17 -20.30
CA PRO A 68 -3.61 -1.91 -21.57
C PRO A 68 -3.06 -3.32 -21.42
N TRP A 69 -2.06 -3.49 -20.55
CA TRP A 69 -1.43 -4.78 -20.28
C TRP A 69 -2.40 -5.75 -19.59
N VAL A 70 -3.12 -5.28 -18.57
CA VAL A 70 -4.13 -6.06 -17.85
C VAL A 70 -5.30 -6.43 -18.76
N PHE A 71 -5.79 -5.49 -19.59
CA PHE A 71 -6.83 -5.78 -20.57
C PHE A 71 -6.38 -6.83 -21.61
N SER A 72 -5.12 -6.79 -22.05
CA SER A 72 -4.56 -7.79 -22.97
C SER A 72 -4.50 -9.20 -22.37
N LEU A 73 -4.35 -9.29 -21.03
CA LEU A 73 -4.25 -10.56 -20.32
C LEU A 73 -5.62 -11.17 -20.03
N VAL A 74 -6.64 -10.32 -19.81
CA VAL A 74 -8.02 -10.73 -19.48
C VAL A 74 -8.83 -11.05 -20.74
N ASN A 75 -8.53 -10.41 -21.87
CA ASN A 75 -9.22 -10.62 -23.14
C ASN A 75 -8.60 -11.72 -24.02
N ARG A 76 -7.95 -12.71 -23.39
CA ARG A 76 -7.35 -13.89 -24.03
C ARG A 76 -7.94 -15.15 -23.39
#